data_AF-A0A0F9J6U8-F1
#
_entry.id   AF-A0A0F9J6U8-F1
#
_cell.length_a   1.000
_cell.length_b   1.000
_cell.length_c   1.000
_cell.angle_alpha   90.00
_cell.angle_beta   90.00
_cell.angle_gamma   90.00
#
_symmetry.space_group_name_H-M   'P 1'
#
loop_
_entity.id
_entity.type
_entity.pdbx_description
1 polymer ?
#
loop_
_entity_poly.entity_id
_entity_poly.type
_entity_poly.pdbx_seq_one_letter_code
_entity_poly.pdbx_strand_id
1 'polypeptide(L)'
;MKEKIRSTIKHITTVGLLFIFLLGASRCAILLPNHYSDMDTEIYEWVKARMKVTEDYPRPEVKRVTQKELGQIANRNISKETYDRWIIELGEKEAAEHRQNMINGIRGAFVPENVTLYIANDVGTLVYRKGTIAHEYTHYLQQKSLGVVNLNSDPEGWEYFRREMEGAQIGEEYIKYICPKCDERGVIKEE
;
A
#
# COMPACT_ATOMS: atom_id res chain seq x y z
N MET A 1 18.63 -5.31 54.06
CA MET A 1 18.70 -4.85 55.46
C MET A 1 19.86 -3.87 55.57
N LYS A 2 19.59 -2.62 56.00
CA LYS A 2 20.50 -1.46 56.20
C LYS A 2 20.87 -0.68 54.92
N GLU A 3 20.34 0.54 54.68
CA GLU A 3 20.68 1.85 55.29
C GLU A 3 22.18 2.20 55.12
N LYS A 4 22.65 3.42 54.78
CA LYS A 4 22.10 4.76 54.54
C LYS A 4 23.30 5.69 54.25
N ILE A 5 23.18 6.51 53.21
CA ILE A 5 23.60 7.93 53.03
C ILE A 5 24.78 8.48 53.87
N ARG A 6 25.75 9.12 53.20
CA ARG A 6 26.38 10.43 53.57
C ARG A 6 27.22 10.98 52.41
N SER A 7 26.87 12.17 51.89
CA SER A 7 27.60 13.45 52.09
C SER A 7 28.74 13.60 51.05
N THR A 8 28.95 14.70 50.30
CA THR A 8 28.92 16.12 50.67
C THR A 8 28.84 16.99 49.41
N ILE A 9 28.01 18.03 49.47
CA ILE A 9 27.93 19.15 48.51
C ILE A 9 29.07 20.13 48.80
N LYS A 10 29.78 20.60 47.77
CA LYS A 10 30.47 21.90 47.80
C LYS A 10 30.08 22.73 46.58
N HIS A 11 29.43 23.85 46.90
CA HIS A 11 29.11 24.96 46.01
C HIS A 11 30.37 25.70 45.56
N ILE A 12 30.39 26.12 44.29
CA ILE A 12 30.94 27.43 43.91
C ILE A 12 29.86 28.15 43.09
N THR A 13 29.43 29.26 43.66
CA THR A 13 28.49 30.24 43.12
C THR A 13 29.22 31.34 42.35
N THR A 14 28.46 31.98 41.44
CA THR A 14 28.51 33.41 41.02
C THR A 14 29.59 33.82 39.99
N VAL A 15 29.33 34.62 38.93
CA VAL A 15 28.24 35.54 38.54
C VAL A 15 28.17 35.63 37.01
N GLY A 16 26.97 35.80 36.43
CA GLY A 16 26.81 36.24 35.04
C GLY A 16 25.33 36.41 34.62
N LEU A 17 24.74 37.54 34.99
CA LEU A 17 23.51 38.14 34.42
C LEU A 17 23.54 38.11 32.87
N LEU A 18 22.47 38.15 32.08
CA LEU A 18 21.00 38.15 32.21
C LEU A 18 20.50 38.27 30.76
N PHE A 19 19.67 37.38 30.24
CA PHE A 19 18.74 37.69 29.15
C PHE A 19 17.62 36.66 29.13
N ILE A 20 16.42 37.11 29.50
CA ILE A 20 15.16 36.42 29.29
C ILE A 20 14.80 36.61 27.83
N PHE A 21 14.65 35.51 27.07
CA PHE A 21 13.67 35.43 25.99
C PHE A 21 13.18 33.99 25.84
N LEU A 22 11.87 33.89 25.75
CA LEU A 22 11.10 32.69 25.41
C LEU A 22 11.61 32.04 24.13
N LEU A 23 11.57 30.69 24.08
CA LEU A 23 10.99 29.87 23.00
C LEU A 23 11.69 28.51 22.91
N GLY A 24 10.87 27.47 22.79
CA GLY A 24 11.28 26.22 22.15
C GLY A 24 11.94 25.22 23.06
N ALA A 25 11.12 24.41 23.74
CA ALA A 25 11.48 23.01 23.91
C ALA A 25 11.66 22.42 22.49
N SER A 26 12.89 22.47 21.97
CA SER A 26 13.31 21.66 20.84
C SER A 26 13.29 20.22 21.32
N ARG A 27 12.10 19.63 21.27
CA ARG A 27 11.95 18.20 21.05
C ARG A 27 12.72 17.92 19.77
N CYS A 28 13.93 17.42 19.94
CA CYS A 28 14.64 16.72 18.90
C CYS A 28 13.82 15.47 18.59
N ALA A 29 12.73 15.66 17.84
CA ALA A 29 12.08 14.58 17.12
C ALA A 29 13.10 14.18 16.07
N ILE A 30 13.84 13.12 16.37
CA ILE A 30 14.55 12.37 15.35
C ILE A 30 13.46 11.87 14.40
N LEU A 31 13.23 12.64 13.33
CA LEU A 31 12.55 12.19 12.13
C LEU A 31 13.39 11.03 11.60
N LEU A 32 13.01 9.81 11.97
CA LEU A 32 13.46 8.64 11.23
C LEU A 32 13.03 8.87 9.77
N PRO A 33 13.96 8.87 8.81
CA PRO A 33 13.60 8.99 7.40
C PRO A 33 12.55 7.94 7.05
N ASN A 34 11.66 8.36 6.18
CA ASN A 34 10.39 7.74 5.81
C ASN A 34 10.66 6.40 5.07
N HIS A 35 11.13 5.35 5.77
CA HIS A 35 11.59 4.07 5.21
C HIS A 35 10.57 3.38 4.29
N TYR A 36 9.28 3.70 4.45
CA TYR A 36 8.22 3.27 3.55
C TYR A 36 8.18 4.05 2.22
N SER A 37 8.47 5.34 2.22
CA SER A 37 8.50 6.17 1.00
C SER A 37 9.60 5.77 0.04
N ASP A 38 10.79 5.43 0.56
CA ASP A 38 11.92 5.01 -0.28
C ASP A 38 11.65 3.64 -0.91
N MET A 39 11.14 2.70 -0.11
CA MET A 39 10.69 1.39 -0.58
C MET A 39 9.60 1.49 -1.64
N ASP A 40 8.58 2.31 -1.42
CA ASP A 40 7.49 2.49 -2.39
C ASP A 40 7.99 3.13 -3.70
N THR A 41 9.07 3.90 -3.65
CA THR A 41 9.73 4.48 -4.82
C THR A 41 10.50 3.42 -5.60
N GLU A 42 11.28 2.57 -4.93
CA GLU A 42 11.99 1.45 -5.58
C GLU A 42 11.04 0.49 -6.30
N ILE A 43 9.90 0.16 -5.68
CA ILE A 43 8.88 -0.70 -6.32
C ILE A 43 8.32 -0.01 -7.56
N TYR A 44 7.99 1.28 -7.48
CA TYR A 44 7.46 2.04 -8.61
C TYR A 44 8.42 2.05 -9.81
N GLU A 45 9.69 2.39 -9.58
CA GLU A 45 10.70 2.40 -10.64
C GLU A 45 10.91 1.02 -11.25
N TRP A 46 10.90 -0.04 -10.42
CA TRP A 46 10.99 -1.41 -10.91
C TRP A 46 9.80 -1.76 -11.81
N VAL A 47 8.56 -1.43 -11.40
CA VAL A 47 7.36 -1.71 -12.21
C VAL A 47 7.40 -0.91 -13.52
N LYS A 48 7.73 0.37 -13.45
CA LYS A 48 7.85 1.25 -14.62
C LYS A 48 8.84 0.68 -15.64
N ALA A 49 10.02 0.26 -15.17
CA ALA A 49 11.03 -0.41 -16.01
C ALA A 49 10.52 -1.76 -16.55
N ARG A 50 9.86 -2.57 -15.72
CA ARG A 50 9.34 -3.89 -16.10
C ARG A 50 8.27 -3.81 -17.19
N MET A 51 7.42 -2.80 -17.12
CA MET A 51 6.39 -2.47 -18.11
C MET A 51 6.92 -1.68 -19.32
N LYS A 52 8.21 -1.27 -19.30
CA LYS A 52 8.83 -0.45 -20.34
C LYS A 52 8.12 0.89 -20.57
N VAL A 53 7.58 1.49 -19.52
CA VAL A 53 6.96 2.83 -19.58
C VAL A 53 8.07 3.88 -19.55
N THR A 54 8.15 4.72 -20.57
CA THR A 54 9.22 5.73 -20.71
C THR A 54 8.80 7.11 -20.21
N GLU A 55 7.49 7.35 -20.16
CA GLU A 55 6.89 8.59 -19.74
C GLU A 55 7.07 8.82 -18.24
N ASP A 56 7.26 10.08 -17.85
CA ASP A 56 7.41 10.46 -16.46
C ASP A 56 6.05 10.75 -15.82
N TYR A 57 5.38 9.69 -15.36
CA TYR A 57 4.15 9.83 -14.58
C TYR A 57 4.46 10.04 -13.10
N PRO A 58 3.77 10.96 -12.41
CA PRO A 58 3.97 11.14 -10.98
C PRO A 58 3.59 9.86 -10.24
N ARG A 59 4.37 9.48 -9.23
CA ARG A 59 4.06 8.30 -8.41
C ARG A 59 2.78 8.52 -7.60
N PRO A 60 1.84 7.57 -7.59
CA PRO A 60 0.65 7.69 -6.75
C PRO A 60 1.00 7.51 -5.27
N GLU A 61 0.16 8.05 -4.38
CA GLU A 61 0.33 7.90 -2.94
C GLU A 61 0.01 6.46 -2.53
N VAL A 62 0.81 5.88 -1.63
CA VAL A 62 0.54 4.54 -1.06
C VAL A 62 0.03 4.70 0.37
N LYS A 63 -1.26 4.42 0.59
CA LYS A 63 -1.89 4.38 1.91
C LYS A 63 -2.00 2.96 2.41
N ARG A 64 -1.45 2.73 3.61
CA ARG A 64 -1.54 1.44 4.32
C ARG A 64 -2.75 1.48 5.24
N VAL A 65 -3.67 0.54 5.06
CA VAL A 65 -4.95 0.48 5.79
C VAL A 65 -5.18 -0.94 6.34
N THR A 66 -6.16 -1.12 7.22
CA THR A 66 -6.61 -2.46 7.62
C THR A 66 -7.38 -3.15 6.49
N GLN A 67 -7.44 -4.49 6.48
CA GLN A 67 -8.25 -5.25 5.52
C GLN A 67 -9.72 -4.83 5.57
N LYS A 68 -10.23 -4.47 6.75
CA LYS A 68 -11.60 -3.98 6.92
C LYS A 68 -11.82 -2.64 6.21
N GLU A 69 -10.90 -1.69 6.37
CA GLU A 69 -10.97 -0.38 5.69
C GLU A 69 -10.80 -0.55 4.17
N LEU A 70 -9.88 -1.40 3.73
CA LEU A 70 -9.71 -1.73 2.31
C LEU A 70 -11.02 -2.30 1.74
N GLY A 71 -11.66 -3.21 2.46
CA GLY A 71 -12.94 -3.78 2.04
C GLY A 71 -14.04 -2.72 1.93
N GLN A 72 -14.08 -1.73 2.82
CA GLN A 72 -15.01 -0.61 2.71
C GLN A 72 -14.73 0.27 1.50
N ILE A 73 -13.46 0.50 1.16
CA ILE A 73 -13.04 1.28 -0.01
C ILE A 73 -13.49 0.56 -1.29
N ALA A 74 -13.12 -0.71 -1.45
CA ALA A 74 -13.50 -1.48 -2.62
C ALA A 74 -15.01 -1.63 -2.75
N ASN A 75 -15.72 -1.84 -1.64
CA ASN A 75 -17.18 -1.95 -1.65
C ASN A 75 -17.88 -0.70 -2.20
N ARG A 76 -17.29 0.50 -2.01
CA ARG A 76 -17.80 1.76 -2.56
C ARG A 76 -17.48 1.94 -4.04
N ASN A 77 -16.41 1.31 -4.51
CA ASN A 77 -15.95 1.40 -5.90
C ASN A 77 -16.59 0.34 -6.81
N ILE A 78 -17.24 -0.69 -6.24
CA ILE A 78 -18.11 -1.58 -7.02
C ILE A 78 -19.32 -0.77 -7.47
N SER A 79 -19.41 -0.52 -8.78
CA SER A 79 -20.50 0.25 -9.36
C SER A 79 -21.83 -0.47 -9.21
N LYS A 80 -22.92 0.30 -9.18
CA LYS A 80 -24.28 -0.26 -9.11
C LYS A 80 -24.53 -1.18 -10.30
N GLU A 81 -24.12 -0.76 -11.49
CA GLU A 81 -24.28 -1.51 -12.74
C GLU A 81 -23.55 -2.86 -12.69
N THR A 82 -22.36 -2.89 -12.11
CA THR A 82 -21.60 -4.15 -11.92
C THR A 82 -22.34 -5.09 -10.99
N TYR A 83 -22.86 -4.57 -9.87
CA TYR A 83 -23.61 -5.39 -8.92
C TYR A 83 -24.95 -5.86 -9.48
N ASP A 84 -25.68 -5.00 -10.20
CA ASP A 84 -26.93 -5.35 -10.87
C ASP A 84 -26.72 -6.47 -11.91
N ARG A 85 -25.62 -6.41 -12.67
CA ARG A 85 -25.26 -7.46 -13.62
C ARG A 85 -25.03 -8.80 -12.92
N TRP A 86 -24.31 -8.82 -11.79
CA TRP A 86 -24.15 -10.05 -11.00
C TRP A 86 -25.49 -10.59 -10.49
N ILE A 87 -26.42 -9.71 -10.08
CA ILE A 87 -27.76 -10.14 -9.68
C ILE A 87 -28.49 -10.80 -10.86
N ILE A 88 -28.37 -10.27 -12.07
CA ILE A 88 -28.99 -10.85 -13.26
C ILE A 88 -28.38 -12.21 -13.62
N GLU A 89 -27.05 -12.34 -13.53
CA GLU A 89 -26.30 -13.53 -13.94
C GLU A 89 -26.34 -14.67 -12.91
N LEU A 90 -26.27 -14.34 -11.63
CA LEU A 90 -26.11 -15.29 -10.51
C LEU A 90 -27.35 -15.35 -9.61
N GLY A 91 -28.22 -14.34 -9.65
CA GLY A 91 -29.27 -14.16 -8.65
C GLY A 91 -28.76 -13.42 -7.40
N GLU A 92 -29.70 -12.81 -6.66
CA GLU A 92 -29.38 -11.84 -5.60
C GLU A 92 -28.49 -12.42 -4.49
N LYS A 93 -28.76 -13.65 -4.03
CA LYS A 93 -28.01 -14.29 -2.96
C LYS A 93 -26.57 -14.58 -3.39
N GLU A 94 -26.40 -15.18 -4.55
CA GLU A 94 -25.07 -15.57 -5.07
C GLU A 94 -24.26 -14.35 -5.48
N ALA A 95 -24.90 -13.29 -6.00
CA ALA A 95 -24.26 -12.00 -6.25
C ALA A 95 -23.74 -11.34 -4.96
N ALA A 96 -24.51 -11.41 -3.86
CA ALA A 96 -24.08 -10.88 -2.57
C ALA A 96 -22.89 -11.68 -2.00
N GLU A 97 -22.92 -13.01 -2.09
CA GLU A 97 -21.81 -13.87 -1.70
C GLU A 97 -20.56 -13.62 -2.55
N HIS A 98 -20.72 -13.49 -3.87
CA HIS A 98 -19.66 -13.17 -4.80
C HIS A 98 -18.98 -11.83 -4.46
N ARG A 99 -19.79 -10.78 -4.23
CA ARG A 99 -19.30 -9.46 -3.78
C ARG A 99 -18.49 -9.56 -2.49
N GLN A 100 -19.00 -10.30 -1.50
CA GLN A 100 -18.31 -10.42 -0.22
C GLN A 100 -16.99 -11.19 -0.35
N ASN A 101 -16.95 -12.23 -1.19
CA ASN A 101 -15.74 -12.99 -1.48
C ASN A 101 -14.68 -12.12 -2.17
N MET A 102 -15.08 -11.31 -3.16
CA MET A 102 -14.22 -10.31 -3.80
C MET A 102 -13.62 -9.35 -2.76
N ILE A 103 -14.47 -8.74 -1.92
CA ILE A 103 -14.05 -7.78 -0.88
C ILE A 103 -13.11 -8.42 0.16
N ASN A 104 -13.33 -9.69 0.49
CA ASN A 104 -12.48 -10.42 1.43
C ASN A 104 -11.16 -10.89 0.79
N GLY A 105 -11.14 -11.05 -0.53
CA GLY A 105 -9.99 -11.53 -1.30
C GLY A 105 -8.98 -10.43 -1.66
N ILE A 106 -9.43 -9.20 -1.82
CA ILE A 106 -8.56 -8.09 -2.24
C ILE A 106 -7.50 -7.76 -1.19
N ARG A 107 -6.32 -7.35 -1.65
CA ARG A 107 -5.16 -7.01 -0.79
C ARG A 107 -4.59 -5.64 -1.09
N GLY A 108 -4.85 -5.15 -2.30
CA GLY A 108 -4.64 -3.79 -2.72
C GLY A 108 -5.87 -3.26 -3.44
N ALA A 109 -5.91 -1.96 -3.64
CA ALA A 109 -6.81 -1.30 -4.57
C ALA A 109 -6.20 0.03 -5.02
N PHE A 110 -5.98 0.19 -6.32
CA PHE A 110 -5.77 1.47 -6.95
C PHE A 110 -7.09 2.22 -7.14
N VAL A 111 -7.15 3.47 -6.65
CA VAL A 111 -8.32 4.34 -6.76
C VAL A 111 -7.99 5.51 -7.70
N PRO A 112 -8.53 5.51 -8.94
CA PRO A 112 -8.25 6.53 -9.95
C PRO A 112 -8.58 7.96 -9.54
N GLU A 113 -9.67 8.15 -8.79
CA GLU A 113 -10.25 9.46 -8.48
C GLU A 113 -9.32 10.32 -7.64
N ASN A 114 -8.54 9.69 -6.75
CA ASN A 114 -7.61 10.36 -5.86
C ASN A 114 -6.16 9.91 -6.07
N VAL A 115 -5.89 9.14 -7.12
CA VAL A 115 -4.55 8.66 -7.50
C VAL A 115 -3.82 8.02 -6.31
N THR A 116 -4.53 7.16 -5.58
CA THR A 116 -4.03 6.51 -4.36
C THR A 116 -4.09 5.00 -4.48
N LEU A 117 -3.05 4.32 -4.03
CA LEU A 117 -3.00 2.88 -3.80
C LEU A 117 -3.32 2.62 -2.34
N TYR A 118 -4.33 1.81 -2.07
CA TYR A 118 -4.65 1.34 -0.72
C TYR A 118 -4.16 -0.09 -0.57
N ILE A 119 -3.33 -0.35 0.44
CA ILE A 119 -2.74 -1.67 0.67
C ILE A 119 -3.11 -2.15 2.05
N ALA A 120 -3.64 -3.37 2.13
CA ALA A 120 -3.93 -3.99 3.42
C ALA A 120 -2.62 -4.29 4.17
N ASN A 121 -2.48 -3.74 5.36
CA ASN A 121 -1.24 -3.76 6.13
C ASN A 121 -1.25 -4.79 7.27
N ASP A 122 -2.38 -5.40 7.55
CA ASP A 122 -2.61 -6.39 8.62
C ASP A 122 -2.71 -7.83 8.09
N VAL A 123 -2.54 -8.04 6.78
CA VAL A 123 -2.61 -9.36 6.13
C VAL A 123 -1.39 -9.62 5.24
N GLY A 124 -0.99 -10.89 5.14
CA GLY A 124 0.14 -11.34 4.33
C GLY A 124 1.51 -10.99 4.90
N THR A 125 2.56 -11.51 4.28
CA THR A 125 3.95 -11.21 4.67
C THR A 125 4.35 -9.81 4.19
N LEU A 126 5.48 -9.29 4.67
CA LEU A 126 6.05 -8.05 4.12
C LEU A 126 6.37 -8.19 2.62
N VAL A 127 6.88 -9.36 2.21
CA VAL A 127 7.19 -9.67 0.81
C VAL A 127 5.92 -9.68 -0.03
N TYR A 128 4.85 -10.31 0.46
CA TYR A 128 3.57 -10.33 -0.24
C TYR A 128 3.00 -8.92 -0.45
N ARG A 129 2.99 -8.08 0.60
CA ARG A 129 2.51 -6.69 0.50
C ARG A 129 3.31 -5.87 -0.51
N LYS A 130 4.62 -6.11 -0.62
CA LYS A 130 5.45 -5.49 -1.66
C LYS A 130 5.04 -5.92 -3.08
N GLY A 131 4.74 -7.21 -3.27
CA GLY A 131 4.16 -7.72 -4.51
C GLY A 131 2.79 -7.10 -4.82
N THR A 132 1.94 -6.92 -3.82
CA THR A 132 0.66 -6.21 -3.96
C THR A 132 0.86 -4.76 -4.40
N ILE A 133 1.83 -4.03 -3.81
CA ILE A 133 2.14 -2.66 -4.27
C ILE A 133 2.58 -2.66 -5.74
N ALA A 134 3.40 -3.63 -6.16
CA ALA A 134 3.82 -3.75 -7.56
C ALA A 134 2.64 -4.03 -8.51
N HIS A 135 1.70 -4.88 -8.10
CA HIS A 135 0.44 -5.13 -8.78
C HIS A 135 -0.37 -3.84 -8.94
N GLU A 136 -0.61 -3.11 -7.86
CA GLU A 136 -1.41 -1.88 -7.93
C GLU A 136 -0.74 -0.75 -8.72
N TYR A 137 0.60 -0.64 -8.69
CA TYR A 137 1.32 0.29 -9.56
C TYR A 137 1.19 -0.09 -11.04
N THR A 138 1.04 -1.37 -11.35
CA THR A 138 0.77 -1.84 -12.71
C THR A 138 -0.56 -1.27 -13.20
N HIS A 139 -1.62 -1.34 -12.39
CA HIS A 139 -2.92 -0.75 -12.73
C HIS A 139 -2.85 0.76 -12.92
N TYR A 140 -2.12 1.45 -12.05
CA TYR A 140 -1.87 2.88 -12.22
C TYR A 140 -1.22 3.19 -13.57
N LEU A 141 -0.13 2.49 -13.91
CA LEU A 141 0.62 2.72 -15.14
C LEU A 141 -0.17 2.32 -16.38
N GLN A 142 -0.90 1.19 -16.36
CA GLN A 142 -1.82 0.78 -17.43
C GLN A 142 -2.87 1.87 -17.68
N GLN A 143 -3.45 2.45 -16.63
CA GLN A 143 -4.43 3.52 -16.80
C GLN A 143 -3.80 4.77 -17.41
N LYS A 144 -2.57 5.12 -17.01
CA LYS A 144 -1.87 6.29 -17.55
C LYS A 144 -1.43 6.11 -19.00
N SER A 145 -0.91 4.94 -19.36
CA SER A 145 -0.38 4.68 -20.70
C SER A 145 -1.43 4.21 -21.71
N LEU A 146 -2.45 3.45 -21.26
CA LEU A 146 -3.45 2.82 -22.12
C LEU A 146 -4.87 3.39 -21.94
N GLY A 147 -5.05 4.33 -21.02
CA GLY A 147 -6.36 4.91 -20.70
C GLY A 147 -7.22 4.01 -19.81
N VAL A 148 -8.42 4.50 -19.46
CA VAL A 148 -9.38 3.78 -18.61
C VAL A 148 -10.04 2.65 -19.38
N VAL A 149 -10.19 1.48 -18.76
CA VAL A 149 -11.00 0.39 -19.35
C VAL A 149 -12.46 0.80 -19.30
N ASN A 150 -13.09 0.90 -20.47
CA ASN A 150 -14.52 1.17 -20.58
C ASN A 150 -15.27 -0.16 -20.74
N LEU A 151 -15.87 -0.64 -19.65
CA LEU A 151 -16.63 -1.90 -19.62
C LEU A 151 -17.90 -1.85 -20.51
N ASN A 152 -18.38 -0.67 -20.89
CA ASN A 152 -19.49 -0.58 -21.86
C ASN A 152 -19.05 -0.94 -23.28
N SER A 153 -17.79 -0.68 -23.62
CA SER A 153 -17.18 -1.09 -24.89
C SER A 153 -16.46 -2.44 -24.83
N ASP A 154 -16.35 -3.03 -23.64
CA ASP A 154 -15.78 -4.34 -23.36
C ASP A 154 -16.77 -5.17 -22.51
N PRO A 155 -17.91 -5.59 -23.11
CA PRO A 155 -19.00 -6.20 -22.36
C PRO A 155 -18.61 -7.56 -21.74
N GLU A 156 -17.65 -8.26 -22.35
CA GLU A 156 -17.09 -9.51 -21.84
C GLU A 156 -15.98 -9.28 -20.81
N GLY A 157 -15.49 -8.03 -20.66
CA GLY A 157 -14.48 -7.66 -19.68
C GLY A 157 -13.09 -8.22 -19.97
N TRP A 158 -12.78 -8.53 -21.24
CA TRP A 158 -11.51 -9.15 -21.60
C TRP A 158 -10.32 -8.23 -21.40
N GLU A 159 -10.46 -6.94 -21.69
CA GLU A 159 -9.38 -5.97 -21.50
C GLU A 159 -9.15 -5.71 -20.02
N TYR A 160 -10.22 -5.65 -19.22
CA TYR A 160 -10.13 -5.63 -17.76
C TYR A 160 -9.37 -6.86 -17.27
N PHE A 161 -9.83 -8.06 -17.64
CA PHE A 161 -9.23 -9.32 -17.22
C PHE A 161 -7.76 -9.43 -17.63
N ARG A 162 -7.42 -9.06 -18.87
CA ARG A 162 -6.03 -9.07 -19.37
C ARG A 162 -5.14 -8.16 -18.52
N ARG A 163 -5.64 -6.99 -18.12
CA ARG A 163 -4.90 -6.04 -17.28
C ARG A 163 -4.71 -6.53 -15.85
N GLU A 164 -5.73 -7.16 -15.26
CA GLU A 164 -5.64 -7.86 -13.96
C GLU A 164 -4.60 -8.99 -13.99
N MET A 165 -4.59 -9.79 -15.06
CA MET A 165 -3.60 -10.87 -15.22
C MET A 165 -2.18 -10.35 -15.36
N GLU A 166 -1.97 -9.26 -16.11
CA GLU A 166 -0.67 -8.59 -16.20
C GLU A 166 -0.24 -8.02 -14.83
N GLY A 167 -1.15 -7.36 -14.10
CA GLY A 167 -0.90 -6.87 -12.74
C GLY A 167 -0.49 -8.00 -11.79
N ALA A 168 -1.22 -9.12 -11.80
CA ALA A 168 -0.92 -10.30 -11.00
C ALA A 168 0.46 -10.86 -11.33
N GLN A 169 0.77 -11.02 -12.62
CA GLN A 169 2.06 -11.51 -13.07
C GLN A 169 3.21 -10.60 -12.60
N ILE A 170 3.09 -9.29 -12.77
CA ILE A 170 4.13 -8.34 -12.35
C ILE A 170 4.30 -8.36 -10.82
N GLY A 171 3.22 -8.46 -10.06
CA GLY A 171 3.26 -8.62 -8.61
C GLY A 171 4.03 -9.87 -8.17
N GLU A 172 3.76 -11.02 -8.80
CA GLU A 172 4.47 -12.27 -8.53
C GLU A 172 5.95 -12.23 -8.94
N GLU A 173 6.25 -11.63 -10.08
CA GLU A 173 7.63 -11.45 -10.54
C GLU A 173 8.41 -10.55 -9.57
N TYR A 174 7.78 -9.51 -9.02
CA TYR A 174 8.40 -8.68 -8.01
C TYR A 174 8.70 -9.47 -6.72
N ILE A 175 7.76 -10.32 -6.27
CA ILE A 175 7.97 -11.21 -5.13
C ILE A 175 9.20 -12.11 -5.35
N LYS A 176 9.29 -12.74 -6.53
CA LYS A 176 10.42 -13.60 -6.90
C LYS A 176 11.73 -12.82 -7.01
N TYR A 177 11.68 -11.57 -7.49
CA TYR A 177 12.84 -10.69 -7.58
C TYR A 177 13.43 -10.36 -6.20
N ILE A 178 12.59 -10.03 -5.22
CA ILE A 178 13.05 -9.66 -3.87
C ILE A 178 13.24 -10.85 -2.92
N CYS A 179 12.59 -11.98 -3.21
CA CYS A 179 12.72 -13.22 -2.46
C CYS A 179 12.67 -14.44 -3.41
N PRO A 180 13.82 -14.83 -4.00
CA PRO A 180 13.87 -15.94 -4.97
C PRO A 180 13.42 -17.30 -4.40
N LYS A 181 13.50 -17.47 -3.07
CA LYS A 181 13.07 -18.68 -2.36
C LYS A 181 11.61 -18.63 -1.87
N CYS A 182 10.90 -17.53 -2.09
CA CYS A 182 9.51 -17.39 -1.65
C CYS A 182 8.53 -18.00 -2.66
N ASP A 183 7.39 -18.49 -2.17
CA ASP A 183 6.18 -18.68 -2.97
C ASP A 183 5.51 -17.33 -3.32
N GLU A 184 4.44 -17.38 -4.10
CA GLU A 184 3.63 -16.23 -4.51
C GLU A 184 2.95 -15.50 -3.33
N ARG A 185 2.90 -16.11 -2.15
CA ARG A 185 2.41 -15.51 -0.90
C ARG A 185 3.55 -14.91 -0.08
N GLY A 186 4.76 -14.87 -0.63
CA GLY A 186 5.94 -14.33 0.04
C GLY A 186 6.37 -15.17 1.26
N VAL A 187 6.12 -16.47 1.25
CA VAL A 187 6.55 -17.43 2.27
C VAL A 187 7.72 -18.25 1.74
N ILE A 188 8.81 -18.37 2.51
CA ILE A 188 9.98 -19.16 2.11
C ILE A 188 9.56 -20.62 1.96
N LYS A 189 9.85 -21.22 0.79
CA LYS A 189 9.67 -22.66 0.58
C LYS A 189 10.76 -23.40 1.35
N GLU A 190 10.37 -24.25 2.29
CA GLU A 190 11.30 -25.21 2.90
C GLU A 190 11.73 -26.21 1.81
N GLU A 191 13.04 -26.32 1.60
CA GLU A 191 13.69 -27.25 0.65
C GLU A 191 13.85 -28.65 1.26
#